data_AF-A0A1V6G0W9-F1
#
_entry.id   AF-A0A1V6G0W9-F1
#
_cell.length_a   1.000
_cell.length_b   1.000
_cell.length_c   1.000
_cell.angle_alpha   90.00
_cell.angle_beta   90.00
_cell.angle_gamma   90.00
#
_symmetry.space_group_name_H-M   'P 1'
#
loop_
_entity.id
_entity.type
_entity.pdbx_description
1 polymer ?
#
loop_
_entity_poly.entity_id
_entity_poly.type
_entity_poly.pdbx_seq_one_letter_code
_entity_poly.pdbx_strand_id
1 'polypeptide(L)'
;MKLLYASLVAIFEAEDLREDDIEKLKEKDMLTTAVEEMARHAPTIKEVLIDERDAYMARKISDIPSSRVVAVVGAGHMKGISGQIDRPVKDLNALEEVPAVSGTFWGWVVPLFIMALVISGFFFGGPKDGCDMLKSWAVITMACTAIATVIALAHPVTIVVATLVAPLTTLHPALASGWFAGLSEAYMKKPKVADFERIHDDIMTLRGWWRNPITRILLVFFMSNLGSSIGVFIAAPVLARMAIAG
;
A
#
# COMPACT_ATOMS: atom_id res chain seq x y z
N MET A 1 8.51 -20.26 5.56
CA MET A 1 9.55 -21.22 5.10
C MET A 1 9.03 -22.20 4.04
N LYS A 2 7.93 -22.95 4.25
CA LYS A 2 7.36 -23.84 3.22
C LYS A 2 6.95 -23.13 1.91
N LEU A 3 6.32 -21.96 2.00
CA LEU A 3 5.91 -21.19 0.81
C LEU A 3 7.09 -20.67 -0.02
N LEU A 4 8.15 -20.19 0.63
CA LEU A 4 9.39 -19.77 -0.04
C LEU A 4 10.08 -20.95 -0.74
N TYR A 5 10.12 -22.11 -0.09
CA TYR A 5 10.66 -23.33 -0.69
C TYR A 5 9.81 -23.83 -1.87
N ALA A 6 8.48 -23.85 -1.73
CA ALA A 6 7.57 -24.22 -2.80
C ALA A 6 7.64 -23.26 -4.00
N SER A 7 7.81 -21.96 -3.74
CA SER A 7 7.99 -20.94 -4.79
C SER A 7 9.32 -21.14 -5.53
N LEU A 8 10.39 -21.47 -4.81
CA LEU A 8 11.71 -21.75 -5.41
C LEU A 8 11.71 -23.04 -6.25
N VAL A 9 11.02 -24.10 -5.81
CA VAL A 9 10.90 -25.35 -6.57
C VAL A 9 10.07 -25.16 -7.84
N ALA A 10 8.97 -24.41 -7.77
CA ALA A 10 8.12 -24.12 -8.93
C ALA A 10 8.85 -23.31 -10.03
N ILE A 11 9.80 -22.45 -9.65
CA ILE A 11 10.63 -21.69 -10.61
C ILE A 11 11.64 -22.60 -11.31
N PHE A 12 12.16 -23.64 -10.62
CA PHE A 12 13.11 -24.58 -11.20
C PHE A 12 12.46 -25.67 -12.07
N GLU A 13 11.18 -26.00 -11.85
CA GLU A 13 10.44 -26.98 -12.67
C GLU A 13 9.74 -26.37 -13.91
N ALA A 14 9.68 -25.04 -14.03
CA ALA A 14 9.00 -24.36 -15.14
C ALA A 14 9.72 -24.46 -16.49
N GLU A 15 10.89 -25.11 -16.56
CA GLU A 15 11.75 -25.14 -17.75
C GLU A 15 11.39 -26.25 -18.75
N ASP A 16 10.37 -27.09 -18.45
CA ASP A 16 10.04 -28.30 -19.22
C ASP A 16 8.57 -28.36 -19.73
N LEU A 17 7.97 -27.21 -20.06
CA LEU A 17 6.58 -27.14 -20.55
C LEU A 17 6.52 -27.13 -22.09
N ARG A 18 5.87 -28.16 -22.67
CA ARG A 18 5.72 -28.35 -24.13
C ARG A 18 4.48 -27.63 -24.67
N GLU A 19 4.51 -27.35 -25.98
CA GLU A 19 3.48 -26.60 -26.72
C GLU A 19 2.07 -27.22 -26.60
N ASP A 20 1.99 -28.56 -26.47
CA ASP A 20 0.73 -29.30 -26.26
C ASP A 20 0.07 -29.05 -24.89
N ASP A 21 0.83 -28.63 -23.87
CA ASP A 21 0.27 -28.28 -22.56
C ASP A 21 -0.37 -26.88 -22.59
N ILE A 22 0.10 -25.98 -23.46
CA ILE A 22 -0.42 -24.61 -23.65
C ILE A 22 -1.82 -24.62 -24.31
N GLU A 23 -2.11 -25.59 -25.16
CA GLU A 23 -3.41 -25.70 -25.85
C GLU A 23 -4.53 -26.13 -24.89
N LYS A 24 -4.22 -26.94 -23.87
CA LYS A 24 -5.14 -27.26 -22.76
C LYS A 24 -5.41 -26.06 -21.85
N LEU A 25 -4.55 -25.04 -21.87
CA LEU A 25 -4.75 -23.79 -21.11
C LEU A 25 -5.74 -22.83 -21.78
N LYS A 26 -6.11 -23.06 -23.05
CA LYS A 26 -7.07 -22.23 -23.81
C LYS A 26 -8.53 -22.51 -23.49
N GLU A 27 -8.83 -23.60 -22.76
CA GLU A 27 -10.19 -23.85 -22.31
C GLU A 27 -10.50 -22.93 -21.13
N LYS A 28 -11.73 -22.39 -21.12
CA LYS A 28 -12.30 -21.38 -20.20
C LYS A 28 -12.03 -21.55 -18.69
N ASP A 29 -11.43 -22.66 -18.26
CA ASP A 29 -11.32 -23.09 -16.89
C ASP A 29 -9.99 -22.77 -16.20
N MET A 30 -8.95 -22.28 -16.87
CA MET A 30 -7.70 -21.95 -16.17
C MET A 30 -7.80 -20.75 -15.23
N LEU A 31 -8.45 -19.67 -15.68
CA LEU A 31 -8.70 -18.50 -14.85
C LEU A 31 -9.62 -18.84 -13.67
N THR A 32 -10.67 -19.62 -13.93
CA THR A 32 -11.60 -20.12 -12.91
C THR A 32 -10.87 -21.01 -11.91
N THR A 33 -10.04 -21.94 -12.39
CA THR A 33 -9.25 -22.86 -11.54
C THR A 33 -8.22 -22.10 -10.72
N ALA A 34 -7.52 -21.11 -11.29
CA ALA A 34 -6.57 -20.29 -10.54
C ALA A 34 -7.26 -19.43 -9.46
N VAL A 35 -8.42 -18.87 -9.77
CA VAL A 35 -9.25 -18.13 -8.79
C VAL A 35 -9.80 -19.07 -7.72
N GLU A 36 -10.21 -20.29 -8.07
CA GLU A 36 -10.67 -21.30 -7.10
C GLU A 36 -9.51 -21.83 -6.22
N GLU A 37 -8.31 -21.98 -6.78
CA GLU A 37 -7.11 -22.36 -6.02
C GLU A 37 -6.70 -21.28 -5.03
N MET A 38 -6.71 -20.02 -5.46
CA MET A 38 -6.53 -18.85 -4.60
C MET A 38 -7.61 -18.78 -3.53
N ALA A 39 -8.88 -19.02 -3.88
CA ALA A 39 -10.00 -19.04 -2.95
C ALA A 39 -9.87 -20.13 -1.89
N ARG A 40 -9.32 -21.30 -2.24
CA ARG A 40 -9.01 -22.37 -1.28
C ARG A 40 -7.94 -21.95 -0.26
N HIS A 41 -6.91 -21.23 -0.72
CA HIS A 41 -5.78 -20.82 0.12
C HIS A 41 -6.06 -19.55 0.94
N ALA A 42 -6.95 -18.69 0.44
CA ALA A 42 -7.32 -17.44 1.08
C ALA A 42 -8.85 -17.21 1.03
N PRO A 43 -9.63 -18.04 1.74
CA PRO A 43 -11.09 -18.00 1.68
C PRO A 43 -11.65 -16.63 2.07
N THR A 44 -11.06 -15.98 3.08
CA THR A 44 -11.45 -14.63 3.51
C THR A 44 -11.24 -13.58 2.42
N ILE A 45 -10.19 -13.69 1.60
CA ILE A 45 -9.95 -12.73 0.51
C ILE A 45 -11.03 -12.89 -0.57
N LYS A 46 -11.37 -14.14 -0.91
CA LYS A 46 -12.42 -14.43 -1.89
C LYS A 46 -13.79 -13.99 -1.38
N GLU A 47 -14.08 -14.24 -0.11
CA GLU A 47 -15.31 -13.78 0.55
C GLU A 47 -15.45 -12.25 0.45
N VAL A 48 -14.46 -11.51 0.95
CA VAL A 48 -14.51 -10.04 1.01
C VAL A 48 -14.42 -9.37 -0.37
N LEU A 49 -13.57 -9.84 -1.28
CA LEU A 49 -13.36 -9.17 -2.57
C LEU A 49 -14.34 -9.60 -3.67
N ILE A 50 -14.91 -10.80 -3.57
CA ILE A 50 -15.76 -11.38 -4.61
C ILE A 50 -17.17 -11.63 -4.09
N ASP A 51 -17.33 -12.49 -3.07
CA ASP A 51 -18.67 -12.97 -2.67
C ASP A 51 -19.53 -11.85 -2.05
N GLU A 52 -18.97 -10.98 -1.21
CA GLU A 52 -19.64 -9.79 -0.66
C GLU A 52 -20.04 -8.81 -1.76
N ARG A 53 -19.15 -8.61 -2.74
CA ARG A 53 -19.40 -7.74 -3.88
C ARG A 53 -20.51 -8.30 -4.78
N ASP A 54 -20.53 -9.61 -4.98
CA ASP A 54 -21.58 -10.31 -5.73
C ASP A 54 -22.94 -10.19 -5.04
N ALA A 55 -22.97 -10.35 -3.71
CA ALA A 55 -24.17 -10.16 -2.91
C ALA A 55 -24.72 -8.74 -3.03
N TYR A 56 -23.85 -7.73 -2.94
CA TYR A 56 -24.20 -6.33 -3.09
C TYR A 56 -24.77 -6.05 -4.49
N MET A 57 -24.10 -6.51 -5.55
CA MET A 57 -24.56 -6.32 -6.94
C MET A 57 -25.89 -7.03 -7.19
N ALA A 58 -26.04 -8.30 -6.76
CA ALA A 58 -27.27 -9.05 -6.91
C ALA A 58 -28.46 -8.36 -6.23
N ARG A 59 -28.24 -7.81 -5.02
CA ARG A 59 -29.27 -7.04 -4.32
C ARG A 59 -29.63 -5.75 -5.07
N LYS A 60 -28.65 -4.95 -5.51
CA LYS A 60 -28.92 -3.72 -6.27
C LYS A 60 -29.65 -4.00 -7.58
N ILE A 61 -29.35 -5.10 -8.27
CA ILE A 61 -30.07 -5.51 -9.49
C ILE A 61 -31.52 -5.88 -9.15
N SER A 62 -31.73 -6.60 -8.05
CA SER A 62 -33.07 -7.04 -7.60
C SER A 62 -33.97 -5.91 -7.12
N ASP A 63 -33.38 -4.82 -6.58
CA ASP A 63 -34.12 -3.64 -6.10
C ASP A 63 -34.57 -2.70 -7.22
N ILE A 64 -34.19 -2.95 -8.49
CA ILE A 64 -34.60 -2.11 -9.62
C ILE A 64 -36.11 -2.31 -9.87
N PRO A 65 -36.94 -1.26 -9.83
CA PRO A 65 -38.40 -1.37 -10.01
C PRO A 65 -38.75 -1.52 -11.50
N SER A 66 -38.27 -2.59 -12.13
CA SER A 66 -38.56 -2.94 -13.52
C SER A 66 -38.81 -4.44 -13.65
N SER A 67 -39.79 -4.82 -14.46
CA SER A 67 -40.07 -6.23 -14.78
C SER A 67 -39.03 -6.85 -15.73
N ARG A 68 -38.16 -6.03 -16.35
CA ARG A 68 -37.09 -6.49 -17.24
C ARG A 68 -35.83 -5.67 -16.98
N VAL A 69 -34.77 -6.35 -16.58
CA VAL A 69 -33.46 -5.76 -16.30
C VAL A 69 -32.41 -6.51 -17.11
N VAL A 70 -31.52 -5.76 -17.78
CA VAL A 70 -30.34 -6.31 -18.44
C VAL A 70 -29.13 -5.76 -17.69
N ALA A 71 -28.36 -6.65 -17.05
CA ALA A 71 -27.14 -6.31 -16.34
C ALA A 71 -25.92 -6.81 -17.12
N VAL A 72 -24.93 -5.94 -17.34
CA VAL A 72 -23.64 -6.30 -17.92
C VAL A 72 -22.61 -6.33 -16.80
N VAL A 73 -22.08 -7.52 -16.51
CA VAL A 73 -21.16 -7.74 -15.39
C VAL A 73 -19.92 -8.52 -15.87
N GLY A 74 -18.83 -8.43 -15.10
CA GLY A 74 -17.61 -9.18 -15.39
C GLY A 74 -17.82 -10.69 -15.24
N ALA A 75 -17.16 -11.50 -16.08
CA ALA A 75 -17.33 -12.95 -16.12
C ALA A 75 -17.12 -13.64 -14.76
N GLY A 76 -16.18 -13.15 -13.94
CA GLY A 76 -15.92 -13.69 -12.59
C GLY A 76 -17.09 -13.55 -11.60
N HIS A 77 -17.99 -12.58 -11.83
CA HIS A 77 -19.13 -12.30 -10.96
C HIS A 77 -20.43 -12.98 -11.44
N MET A 78 -20.45 -13.49 -12.68
CA MET A 78 -21.66 -14.07 -13.30
C MET A 78 -22.27 -15.20 -12.45
N LYS A 79 -21.45 -16.13 -11.98
CA LYS A 79 -21.90 -17.31 -11.21
C LYS A 79 -22.43 -16.90 -9.84
N GLY A 80 -21.73 -16.01 -9.13
CA GLY A 80 -22.11 -15.54 -7.79
C GLY A 80 -23.40 -14.71 -7.82
N ILE A 81 -23.51 -13.77 -8.76
CA ILE A 81 -24.73 -12.96 -8.92
C ILE A 81 -25.92 -13.84 -9.28
N SER A 82 -25.78 -14.73 -10.28
CA SER A 82 -26.90 -15.58 -10.73
C SER A 82 -27.40 -16.51 -9.63
N GLY A 83 -26.51 -17.01 -8.76
CA GLY A 83 -26.90 -17.84 -7.62
C GLY A 83 -27.63 -17.08 -6.51
N GLN A 84 -27.48 -15.76 -6.44
CA GLN A 84 -28.07 -14.91 -5.41
C GLN A 84 -29.24 -14.05 -5.92
N ILE A 85 -29.47 -13.97 -7.23
CA ILE A 85 -30.48 -13.08 -7.82
C ILE A 85 -31.92 -13.43 -7.39
N ASP A 86 -32.20 -14.73 -7.20
CA ASP A 86 -33.52 -15.21 -6.77
C ASP A 86 -33.76 -15.00 -5.27
N ARG A 87 -32.68 -14.89 -4.48
CA ARG A 87 -32.70 -14.75 -3.02
C ARG A 87 -31.58 -13.81 -2.56
N PRO A 88 -31.66 -12.52 -2.91
CA PRO A 88 -30.61 -11.58 -2.59
C PRO A 88 -30.55 -11.35 -1.08
N VAL A 89 -29.37 -10.97 -0.60
CA VAL A 89 -29.16 -10.57 0.80
C VAL A 89 -30.16 -9.46 1.16
N LYS A 90 -30.82 -9.60 2.31
CA LYS A 90 -31.89 -8.67 2.72
C LYS A 90 -31.34 -7.37 3.29
N ASP A 91 -30.20 -7.44 3.96
CA ASP A 91 -29.59 -6.34 4.67
C ASP A 91 -28.22 -6.04 4.08
N LEU A 92 -28.09 -4.87 3.44
CA LEU A 92 -26.81 -4.39 2.91
C LEU A 92 -26.00 -3.65 3.97
N ASN A 93 -26.59 -3.27 5.11
CA ASN A 93 -25.90 -2.45 6.10
C ASN A 93 -24.64 -3.15 6.63
N ALA A 94 -24.69 -4.47 6.81
CA ALA A 94 -23.54 -5.27 7.21
C ALA A 94 -22.38 -5.25 6.18
N LEU A 95 -22.67 -5.03 4.90
CA LEU A 95 -21.67 -4.92 3.82
C LEU A 95 -21.21 -3.47 3.60
N GLU A 96 -21.99 -2.49 4.05
CA GLU A 96 -21.66 -1.07 3.95
C GLU A 96 -20.94 -0.54 5.21
N GLU A 97 -20.90 -1.32 6.30
CA GLU A 97 -20.21 -0.97 7.54
C GLU A 97 -18.69 -1.12 7.39
N VAL A 98 -17.95 -0.04 7.63
CA VAL A 98 -16.49 -0.09 7.72
C VAL A 98 -16.12 -0.48 9.15
N PRO A 99 -15.43 -1.62 9.37
CA PRO A 99 -15.08 -2.05 10.71
C PRO A 99 -14.20 -1.00 11.40
N ALA A 100 -14.49 -0.71 12.67
CA ALA A 100 -13.68 0.22 13.45
C ALA A 100 -12.25 -0.32 13.60
N VAL A 101 -11.26 0.46 13.17
CA VAL A 101 -9.83 0.14 13.40
C VAL A 101 -9.51 0.30 14.88
N SER A 102 -9.59 -0.79 15.64
CA SER A 102 -9.13 -0.83 17.04
C SER A 102 -7.61 -0.98 17.07
N GLY A 103 -6.88 0.06 17.52
CA GLY A 103 -5.41 -0.02 17.68
C GLY A 103 -4.61 1.27 17.49
N THR A 104 -5.27 2.38 17.14
CA THR A 104 -4.61 3.66 16.80
C THR A 104 -3.75 4.28 17.92
N PHE A 105 -3.94 3.88 19.19
CA PHE A 105 -3.20 4.45 20.32
C PHE A 105 -1.67 4.26 20.22
N TRP A 106 -1.20 3.09 19.80
CA TRP A 106 0.24 2.81 19.73
C TRP A 106 0.97 3.66 18.67
N GLY A 107 0.26 4.09 17.62
CA GLY A 107 0.80 5.00 16.61
C GLY A 107 1.15 6.38 17.15
N TRP A 108 0.51 6.82 18.24
CA TRP A 108 0.74 8.15 18.84
C TRP A 108 1.94 8.22 19.79
N VAL A 109 2.48 7.08 20.23
CA VAL A 109 3.58 7.05 21.22
C VAL A 109 4.79 7.81 20.71
N VAL A 110 5.23 7.56 19.47
CA VAL A 110 6.42 8.20 18.90
C VAL A 110 6.20 9.70 18.63
N PRO A 111 5.11 10.14 17.96
CA PRO A 111 4.82 11.56 17.80
C PRO A 111 4.75 12.35 19.11
N LEU A 112 4.03 11.81 20.12
CA LEU A 112 3.88 12.47 21.41
C LEU A 112 5.21 12.54 22.16
N PHE A 113 6.03 11.49 22.07
CA PHE A 113 7.36 11.48 22.67
C PHE A 113 8.27 12.56 22.07
N ILE A 114 8.32 12.68 20.74
CA ILE A 114 9.11 13.72 20.07
C ILE A 114 8.58 15.12 20.41
N MET A 115 7.26 15.30 20.41
CA MET A 115 6.63 16.56 20.80
C MET A 115 6.99 16.94 22.24
N ALA A 116 6.95 15.98 23.18
CA ALA A 116 7.32 16.20 24.57
C ALA A 116 8.80 16.62 24.71
N LEU A 117 9.72 16.00 23.96
CA LEU A 117 11.13 16.42 23.96
C LEU A 117 11.28 17.87 23.48
N VAL A 118 10.68 18.22 22.34
CA VAL A 118 10.77 19.59 21.81
C VAL A 118 10.17 20.59 22.79
N ILE A 119 8.99 20.30 23.35
CA ILE A 119 8.35 21.14 24.37
C ILE A 119 9.24 21.30 25.61
N SER A 120 9.87 20.22 26.08
CA SER A 120 10.77 20.29 27.24
C SER A 120 11.94 21.24 27.00
N GLY A 121 12.49 21.29 25.78
CA GLY A 121 13.51 22.27 25.40
C GLY A 121 13.06 23.72 25.56
N PHE A 122 11.81 24.04 25.22
CA PHE A 122 11.26 25.39 25.42
C PHE A 122 11.10 25.76 26.89
N PHE A 123 10.77 24.80 27.76
CA PHE A 123 10.53 25.06 29.18
C PHE A 123 11.80 25.07 30.03
N PHE A 124 12.77 24.18 29.76
CA PHE A 124 13.98 24.03 30.57
C PHE A 124 15.18 24.83 30.02
N GLY A 125 15.43 24.81 28.70
CA GLY A 125 16.52 25.56 28.06
C GLY A 125 16.11 26.93 27.49
N GLY A 126 14.80 27.17 27.36
CA GLY A 126 14.23 28.42 26.86
C GLY A 126 13.96 28.44 25.35
N PRO A 127 13.52 29.58 24.78
CA PRO A 127 13.03 29.64 23.40
C PRO A 127 14.06 29.26 22.33
N LYS A 128 15.34 29.55 22.58
CA LYS A 128 16.43 29.25 21.64
C LYS A 128 16.64 27.75 21.49
N ASP A 129 16.70 27.04 22.62
CA ASP A 129 16.96 25.60 22.64
C ASP A 129 15.79 24.82 22.05
N GLY A 130 14.55 25.22 22.37
CA GLY A 130 13.35 24.68 21.73
C GLY A 130 13.34 24.87 20.20
N CYS A 131 13.73 26.06 19.72
CA CYS A 131 13.88 26.30 18.28
C CYS A 131 14.98 25.46 17.64
N ASP A 132 16.11 25.27 18.31
CA ASP A 132 17.23 24.47 17.78
C ASP A 132 16.90 22.98 17.78
N MET A 133 16.14 22.49 18.76
CA MET A 133 15.57 21.13 18.76
C MET A 133 14.61 20.93 17.58
N LEU A 134 13.69 21.88 17.33
CA LEU A 134 12.76 21.80 16.20
C LEU A 134 13.51 21.80 14.85
N LYS A 135 14.55 22.63 14.71
CA LYS A 135 15.40 22.64 13.51
C LYS A 135 16.14 21.31 13.33
N SER A 136 16.77 20.78 14.39
CA SER A 136 17.48 19.49 14.32
C SER A 136 16.53 18.36 13.93
N TRP A 137 15.32 18.32 14.50
CA TRP A 137 14.28 17.36 14.12
C TRP A 137 13.96 17.44 12.62
N ALA A 138 13.65 18.64 12.14
CA ALA A 138 13.28 18.86 10.76
C ALA A 138 14.43 18.50 9.80
N VAL A 139 15.65 18.97 10.08
CA VAL A 139 16.82 18.74 9.22
C VAL A 139 17.18 17.26 9.13
N ILE A 140 17.20 16.53 10.26
CA ILE A 140 17.54 15.10 10.26
C ILE A 140 16.49 14.30 9.47
N THR A 141 15.21 14.53 9.74
CA THR A 141 14.12 13.81 9.04
C THR A 141 14.07 14.14 7.54
N MET A 142 14.27 15.42 7.18
CA MET A 142 14.40 15.85 5.78
C MET A 142 15.60 15.17 5.10
N ALA A 143 16.79 15.20 5.70
CA ALA A 143 18.00 14.65 5.11
C ALA A 143 17.90 13.15 4.85
N CYS A 144 17.46 12.37 5.84
CA CYS A 144 17.29 10.92 5.69
C CYS A 144 16.25 10.57 4.61
N THR A 145 15.14 11.30 4.57
CA THR A 145 14.09 11.09 3.56
C THR A 145 14.56 11.47 2.16
N ALA A 146 15.29 12.58 2.02
CA ALA A 146 15.86 13.02 0.76
C ALA A 146 16.83 11.97 0.20
N ILE A 147 17.76 11.48 1.03
CA ILE A 147 18.73 10.45 0.63
C ILE A 147 18.02 9.18 0.16
N ALA A 148 17.05 8.67 0.93
CA ALA A 148 16.33 7.46 0.57
C ALA A 148 15.52 7.62 -0.73
N THR A 149 14.88 8.78 -0.90
CA THR A 149 14.10 9.09 -2.11
C THR A 149 14.99 9.27 -3.35
N VAL A 150 16.19 9.82 -3.18
CA VAL A 150 17.21 9.90 -4.24
C VAL A 150 17.70 8.51 -4.65
N ILE A 151 17.93 7.60 -3.69
CA ILE A 151 18.31 6.20 -3.97
C ILE A 151 17.24 5.48 -4.82
N ALA A 152 15.96 5.78 -4.59
CA ALA A 152 14.86 5.29 -5.41
C ALA A 152 14.83 5.88 -6.84
N LEU A 153 15.72 6.83 -7.17
CA LEU A 153 15.76 7.58 -8.43
C LEU A 153 14.39 8.22 -8.76
N ALA A 154 13.77 8.81 -7.75
CA ALA A 154 12.52 9.54 -7.90
C ALA A 154 12.70 10.79 -8.78
N HIS A 155 11.60 11.31 -9.29
CA HIS A 155 11.59 12.59 -9.99
C HIS A 155 12.03 13.74 -9.05
N PRO A 156 12.75 14.78 -9.51
CA PRO A 156 13.21 15.87 -8.66
C PRO A 156 12.11 16.55 -7.84
N VAL A 157 10.93 16.75 -8.44
CA VAL A 157 9.77 17.30 -7.72
C VAL A 157 9.31 16.37 -6.59
N THR A 158 9.29 15.06 -6.84
CA THR A 158 8.96 14.05 -5.83
C THR A 158 9.92 14.08 -4.65
N ILE A 159 11.22 14.23 -4.92
CA ILE A 159 12.25 14.35 -3.87
C ILE A 159 11.97 15.56 -2.98
N VAL A 160 11.66 16.71 -3.58
CA VAL A 160 11.33 17.94 -2.83
C VAL A 160 10.06 17.74 -1.99
N VAL A 161 9.00 17.19 -2.57
CA VAL A 161 7.74 16.92 -1.87
C VAL A 161 7.95 15.98 -0.68
N ALA A 162 8.57 14.83 -0.91
CA ALA A 162 8.83 13.84 0.14
C ALA A 162 9.65 14.44 1.30
N THR A 163 10.67 15.23 0.95
CA THR A 163 11.58 15.86 1.90
C THR A 163 10.86 16.90 2.76
N LEU A 164 10.14 17.85 2.15
CA LEU A 164 9.47 18.94 2.89
C LEU A 164 8.34 18.44 3.79
N VAL A 165 7.66 17.37 3.36
CA VAL A 165 6.53 16.81 4.08
C VAL A 165 6.98 15.85 5.20
N ALA A 166 8.20 15.31 5.14
CA ALA A 166 8.71 14.33 6.10
C ALA A 166 8.59 14.77 7.58
N PRO A 167 9.05 15.96 8.01
CA PRO A 167 8.97 16.40 9.42
C PRO A 167 7.54 16.51 9.95
N LEU A 168 6.57 16.76 9.05
CA LEU A 168 5.16 16.89 9.40
C LEU A 168 4.51 15.52 9.52
N THR A 169 4.82 14.61 8.58
CA THR A 169 4.25 13.26 8.57
C THR A 169 4.68 12.42 9.75
N THR A 170 5.92 12.59 10.23
CA THR A 170 6.43 11.87 11.40
C THR A 170 5.76 12.27 12.72
N LEU A 171 5.02 13.38 12.73
CA LEU A 171 4.25 13.85 13.88
C LEU A 171 2.77 13.40 13.86
N HIS A 172 2.34 12.63 12.85
CA HIS A 172 0.98 12.14 12.77
C HIS A 172 0.92 10.71 12.22
N PRO A 173 0.43 9.71 12.98
CA PRO A 173 0.55 8.30 12.60
C PRO A 173 -0.20 7.92 11.31
N ALA A 174 -1.25 8.67 10.95
CA ALA A 174 -1.98 8.42 9.71
C ALA A 174 -1.29 9.03 8.47
N LEU A 175 -0.28 9.88 8.64
CA LEU A 175 0.42 10.54 7.54
C LEU A 175 1.78 9.87 7.33
N ALA A 176 2.13 9.58 6.08
CA ALA A 176 3.43 9.01 5.74
C ALA A 176 3.99 9.74 4.53
N SER A 177 5.28 10.11 4.57
CA SER A 177 5.96 10.82 3.48
C SER A 177 5.82 10.08 2.14
N GLY A 178 5.78 8.75 2.17
CA GLY A 178 5.59 7.89 1.01
C GLY A 178 4.28 8.09 0.28
N TRP A 179 3.17 8.39 0.95
CA TRP A 179 1.90 8.69 0.25
C TRP A 179 2.06 9.91 -0.65
N PHE A 180 2.65 10.98 -0.13
CA PHE A 180 2.92 12.21 -0.88
C PHE A 180 3.95 11.96 -1.98
N ALA A 181 5.03 11.24 -1.67
CA ALA A 181 6.08 10.89 -2.62
C ALA A 181 5.53 10.05 -3.78
N GLY A 182 4.86 8.94 -3.48
CA GLY A 182 4.28 8.03 -4.47
C GLY A 182 3.22 8.70 -5.33
N LEU A 183 2.32 9.50 -4.73
CA LEU A 183 1.32 10.24 -5.50
C LEU A 183 1.95 11.29 -6.41
N SER A 184 2.96 12.02 -5.92
CA SER A 184 3.68 12.99 -6.74
C SER A 184 4.49 12.31 -7.86
N GLU A 185 5.12 11.15 -7.62
CA GLU A 185 5.80 10.37 -8.64
C GLU A 185 4.81 9.88 -9.70
N ALA A 186 3.64 9.37 -9.29
CA ALA A 186 2.60 8.92 -10.20
C ALA A 186 2.05 10.06 -11.07
N TYR A 187 1.96 11.27 -10.52
CA TYR A 187 1.55 12.45 -11.26
C TYR A 187 2.62 12.91 -12.26
N MET A 188 3.89 12.89 -11.86
CA MET A 188 5.03 13.30 -12.70
C MET A 188 5.38 12.27 -13.77
N LYS A 189 5.30 10.97 -13.44
CA LYS A 189 5.52 9.83 -14.32
C LYS A 189 4.27 8.97 -14.36
N LYS A 190 3.32 9.38 -15.19
CA LYS A 190 2.03 8.71 -15.34
C LYS A 190 2.23 7.27 -15.84
N PRO A 191 1.82 6.24 -15.07
CA PRO A 191 1.89 4.85 -15.51
C PRO A 191 0.87 4.61 -16.63
N LYS A 192 1.22 3.73 -17.57
CA LYS A 192 0.37 3.30 -18.69
C LYS A 192 -0.15 1.89 -18.43
N VAL A 193 -1.20 1.50 -19.16
CA VAL A 193 -1.76 0.13 -19.09
C VAL A 193 -0.68 -0.93 -19.40
N ALA A 194 0.17 -0.66 -20.39
CA ALA A 194 1.29 -1.55 -20.74
C ALA A 194 2.30 -1.77 -19.59
N ASP A 195 2.40 -0.84 -18.64
CA ASP A 195 3.27 -1.00 -17.47
C ASP A 195 2.63 -1.98 -16.46
N PHE A 196 1.30 -2.03 -16.38
CA PHE A 196 0.57 -3.00 -15.55
C PHE A 196 0.65 -4.42 -16.14
N GLU A 197 0.58 -4.55 -17.46
CA GLU A 197 0.70 -5.86 -18.12
C GLU A 197 2.06 -6.51 -17.86
N ARG A 198 3.13 -5.71 -17.73
CA ARG A 198 4.51 -6.18 -17.49
C ARG A 198 4.91 -6.27 -16.02
N ILE A 199 4.01 -5.88 -15.11
CA ILE A 199 4.34 -5.73 -13.69
C ILE A 199 4.82 -7.04 -13.06
N HIS A 200 4.27 -8.18 -13.51
CA HIS A 200 4.62 -9.51 -13.00
C HIS A 200 6.10 -9.81 -13.24
N ASP A 201 6.57 -9.61 -14.47
CA ASP A 201 7.96 -9.85 -14.87
C ASP A 201 8.91 -8.84 -14.21
N ASP A 202 8.50 -7.57 -14.13
CA ASP A 202 9.33 -6.50 -13.60
C ASP A 202 9.55 -6.59 -12.08
N ILE A 203 8.62 -7.15 -11.31
CA ILE A 203 8.78 -7.35 -9.86
C ILE A 203 9.82 -8.44 -9.55
N MET A 204 10.01 -9.41 -10.45
CA MET A 204 10.95 -10.52 -10.25
C MET A 204 12.42 -10.12 -10.43
N THR A 205 12.70 -8.94 -10.98
CA THR A 205 14.07 -8.47 -11.20
C THR A 205 14.33 -7.15 -10.49
N LEU A 206 15.49 -7.01 -9.85
CA LEU A 206 15.89 -5.74 -9.20
C LEU A 206 15.88 -4.57 -10.19
N ARG A 207 16.23 -4.81 -11.45
CA ARG A 207 16.23 -3.76 -12.48
C ARG A 207 14.80 -3.35 -12.87
N GLY A 208 13.85 -4.27 -12.86
CA GLY A 208 12.43 -4.01 -13.17
C GLY A 208 11.79 -3.06 -12.15
N TRP A 209 12.18 -3.13 -10.88
CA TRP A 209 11.77 -2.18 -9.83
C TRP A 209 12.11 -0.72 -10.14
N TRP A 210 13.25 -0.47 -10.77
CA TRP A 210 13.59 0.88 -11.22
C TRP A 210 13.04 1.16 -12.61
N ARG A 211 12.99 0.20 -13.53
CA ARG A 211 12.59 0.49 -14.92
C ARG A 211 11.09 0.73 -15.10
N ASN A 212 10.25 -0.07 -14.45
CA ASN A 212 8.80 0.04 -14.63
C ASN A 212 8.25 1.22 -13.79
N PRO A 213 7.46 2.13 -14.38
CA PRO A 213 6.89 3.26 -13.66
C PRO A 213 6.09 2.88 -12.41
N ILE A 214 5.34 1.78 -12.44
CA ILE A 214 4.48 1.36 -11.32
C ILE A 214 5.33 0.85 -10.16
N THR A 215 6.26 -0.06 -10.44
CA THR A 215 7.17 -0.59 -9.41
C THR A 215 8.08 0.50 -8.87
N ARG A 216 8.46 1.49 -9.70
CA ARG A 216 9.19 2.68 -9.26
C ARG A 216 8.37 3.53 -8.31
N ILE A 217 7.09 3.77 -8.57
CA ILE A 217 6.21 4.52 -7.64
C ILE A 217 6.15 3.81 -6.27
N LEU A 218 5.99 2.48 -6.27
CA LEU A 218 6.01 1.68 -5.05
C LEU A 218 7.37 1.79 -4.34
N LEU A 219 8.48 1.66 -5.08
CA LEU A 219 9.83 1.80 -4.53
C LEU A 219 10.03 3.18 -3.87
N VAL A 220 9.61 4.26 -4.53
CA VAL A 220 9.69 5.62 -4.01
C VAL A 220 8.85 5.78 -2.75
N PHE A 221 7.64 5.24 -2.74
CA PHE A 221 6.77 5.19 -1.55
C PHE A 221 7.47 4.48 -0.37
N PHE A 222 8.03 3.30 -0.61
CA PHE A 222 8.70 2.52 0.44
C PHE A 222 9.97 3.19 0.95
N MET A 223 10.83 3.68 0.04
CA MET A 223 12.11 4.29 0.39
C MET A 223 11.93 5.60 1.15
N SER A 224 10.98 6.46 0.76
CA SER A 224 10.71 7.69 1.50
C SER A 224 10.15 7.43 2.91
N ASN A 225 9.27 6.44 3.09
CA ASN A 225 8.81 6.00 4.41
C ASN A 225 9.95 5.44 5.27
N LEU A 226 10.83 4.63 4.67
CA LEU A 226 11.99 4.08 5.34
C LEU A 226 12.96 5.20 5.77
N GLY A 227 13.26 6.14 4.88
CA GLY A 227 14.13 7.29 5.17
C GLY A 227 13.57 8.19 6.28
N SER A 228 12.26 8.47 6.22
CA SER A 228 11.55 9.23 7.26
C SER A 228 11.61 8.53 8.62
N SER A 229 11.36 7.22 8.65
CA SER A 229 11.43 6.40 9.87
C SER A 229 12.83 6.38 10.47
N ILE A 230 13.86 6.16 9.65
CA ILE A 230 15.27 6.23 10.07
C ILE A 230 15.59 7.63 10.64
N GLY A 231 15.07 8.68 9.99
CA GLY A 231 15.20 10.05 10.46
C GLY A 231 14.66 10.24 11.88
N VAL A 232 13.50 9.65 12.20
CA VAL A 232 12.95 9.69 13.57
C VAL A 232 13.86 8.97 14.56
N PHE A 233 14.34 7.77 14.24
CA PHE A 233 15.23 7.00 15.10
C PHE A 233 16.58 7.70 15.36
N ILE A 234 17.11 8.43 14.39
CA ILE A 234 18.34 9.21 14.55
C ILE A 234 18.07 10.52 15.32
N ALA A 235 16.96 11.19 15.04
CA ALA A 235 16.65 12.47 15.67
C ALA A 235 16.29 12.31 17.16
N ALA A 236 15.58 11.25 17.54
CA ALA A 236 15.18 11.01 18.93
C ALA A 236 16.34 11.10 19.96
N PRO A 237 17.47 10.36 19.81
CA PRO A 237 18.59 10.47 20.75
C PRO A 237 19.32 11.81 20.65
N VAL A 238 19.34 12.47 19.48
CA VAL A 238 19.94 13.81 19.34
C VAL A 238 19.13 14.83 20.14
N LEU A 239 17.81 14.82 19.99
CA LEU A 239 16.90 15.68 20.77
C LEU A 239 16.98 15.38 22.26
N ALA A 240 17.04 14.11 22.66
CA ALA A 240 17.18 13.74 24.06
C ALA A 240 18.47 14.28 24.68
N ARG A 241 19.60 14.23 23.95
CA ARG A 241 20.86 14.84 24.42
C ARG A 241 20.77 16.35 24.54
N MET A 242 20.16 17.02 23.55
CA MET A 242 19.95 18.48 23.58
C MET A 242 19.06 18.88 24.77
N ALA A 243 18.03 18.11 25.07
CA ALA A 243 17.12 18.36 26.20
C ALA A 243 17.78 18.14 27.58
N ILE A 244 18.84 17.33 27.67
CA ILE A 244 19.57 17.07 28.93
C ILE A 244 20.74 18.06 29.11
N ALA A 245 21.30 18.57 28.01
CA ALA A 245 22.47 19.43 28.02
C ALA A 245 22.15 20.95 28.08
N GLY A 246 20.91 21.33 27.81
CA GLY A 246 20.37 22.69 28.04
C GLY A 246 19.72 22.79 29.41
#